data_AF-W1DL88-F1
#
_entry.id   AF-W1DL88-F1
#
_cell.length_a   1.000
_cell.length_b   1.000
_cell.length_c   1.000
_cell.angle_alpha   90.00
_cell.angle_beta   90.00
_cell.angle_gamma   90.00
#
_symmetry.space_group_name_H-M   'P 1'
#
loop_
_entity.id
_entity.type
_entity.pdbx_description
1 polymer ?
#
loop_
_entity_poly.entity_id
_entity_poly.type
_entity_poly.pdbx_seq_one_letter_code
_entity_poly.pdbx_strand_id
1 'polypeptide(L)' 'MHSLQRKVLRTICPDQKGLIARITNICYKHELNIVQNNEFVDHRTGRFFMRTELEGIF' A
#
# COMPACT_ATOMS: atom_id res chain seq x y z
N MET A 1 -1.18 -25.62 6.46
CA MET A 1 0.02 -24.78 6.61
C MET A 1 -0.16 -23.59 5.69
N HIS A 2 -0.22 -22.38 6.23
CA HIS A 2 -0.27 -21.19 5.39
C HIS A 2 1.12 -20.91 4.83
N SER A 3 1.24 -20.71 3.52
CA SER A 3 2.51 -20.38 2.87
C SER A 3 2.75 -18.87 2.90
N LEU A 4 4.02 -18.48 3.02
CA LEU A 4 4.44 -17.10 2.80
C LEU A 4 4.23 -16.75 1.33
N GLN A 5 3.56 -15.64 1.03
CA GLN A 5 3.30 -15.19 -0.32
C GLN A 5 3.70 -13.73 -0.50
N ARG A 6 4.00 -13.34 -1.75
CA ARG A 6 4.17 -11.94 -2.14
C ARG A 6 3.00 -11.47 -2.99
N LYS A 7 2.45 -10.30 -2.66
CA LYS A 7 1.36 -9.64 -3.41
C LYS A 7 1.64 -8.16 -3.58
N VAL A 8 0.96 -7.54 -4.54
CA VAL A 8 1.07 -6.09 -4.79
C VAL A 8 -0.27 -5.42 -4.51
N LEU A 9 -0.29 -4.52 -3.53
CA LEU A 9 -1.40 -3.61 -3.28
C LEU A 9 -1.25 -2.37 -4.17
N ARG A 10 -2.28 -2.07 -4.96
CA ARG A 10 -2.35 -0.87 -5.79
C ARG A 10 -3.47 0.03 -5.31
N THR A 11 -3.15 1.26 -4.95
CA THR A 11 -4.13 2.27 -4.53
C THR A 11 -4.17 3.40 -5.55
N ILE A 12 -5.39 3.81 -5.92
CA ILE A 12 -5.66 4.98 -6.77
C ILE A 12 -6.85 5.70 -6.16
N CYS A 13 -6.66 6.95 -5.72
CA CYS A 13 -7.72 7.75 -5.10
C CYS A 13 -7.42 9.26 -5.21
N PRO A 14 -8.37 10.15 -4.87
CA PRO A 14 -8.06 11.56 -4.66
C PRO A 14 -7.02 11.74 -3.54
N ASP A 15 -6.05 12.62 -3.77
CA ASP A 15 -4.98 12.88 -2.79
C ASP A 15 -5.54 13.51 -1.51
N GLN A 16 -5.12 12.97 -0.37
CA GLN A 16 -5.59 13.37 0.96
C GLN A 16 -4.51 13.14 2.00
N LYS A 17 -4.51 14.00 3.04
CA LYS A 17 -3.59 13.86 4.16
C LYS A 17 -3.77 12.50 4.86
N GLY A 18 -2.67 11.78 5.06
CA GLY A 18 -2.65 10.55 5.85
C GLY A 18 -2.94 9.26 5.08
N LEU A 19 -3.05 9.29 3.74
CA LEU A 19 -3.26 8.08 2.93
C LEU A 19 -2.18 7.02 3.19
N ILE A 20 -0.90 7.40 3.10
CA ILE A 20 0.22 6.48 3.35
C ILE A 20 0.11 5.87 4.74
N ALA A 21 -0.01 6.70 5.78
CA ALA A 21 -0.11 6.23 7.17
C ALA A 21 -1.30 5.27 7.39
N ARG A 22 -2.46 5.56 6.78
CA ARG A 22 -3.64 4.71 6.88
C ARG A 22 -3.45 3.37 6.16
N ILE A 23 -2.88 3.38 4.95
CA ILE A 23 -2.64 2.18 4.15
C ILE A 23 -1.60 1.29 4.83
N THR A 24 -0.45 1.85 5.23
CA THR A 24 0.62 1.08 5.88
C THR A 24 0.18 0.54 7.24
N ASN A 25 -0.63 1.28 8.01
CA ASN A 25 -1.20 0.79 9.26
C ASN A 25 -2.17 -0.38 9.04
N ILE A 26 -2.94 -0.39 7.95
CA ILE A 26 -3.78 -1.55 7.59
C ILE A 26 -2.89 -2.76 7.29
N CYS A 27 -1.84 -2.61 6.48
CA CYS A 27 -0.89 -3.69 6.20
C CYS A 27 -0.27 -4.25 7.49
N TYR A 28 0.14 -3.36 8.40
CA TYR A 28 0.69 -3.74 9.71
C TYR A 28 -0.31 -4.52 10.57
N LYS A 29 -1.57 -4.07 10.64
CA LYS A 29 -2.64 -4.77 11.38
C LYS A 29 -2.96 -6.16 10.84
N HIS A 30 -2.63 -6.42 9.58
CA HIS A 30 -2.74 -7.73 8.96
C HIS A 30 -1.43 -8.54 9.01
N GLU A 31 -0.44 -8.09 9.80
CA GLU A 31 0.86 -8.73 9.97
C GLU A 31 1.61 -8.93 8.63
N LEU A 32 1.38 -8.03 7.67
CA LEU A 32 2.06 -8.04 6.37
C LEU A 32 3.32 -7.17 6.43
N ASN A 33 4.42 -7.71 5.91
CA ASN A 33 5.67 -6.99 5.71
C ASN A 33 5.62 -6.17 4.42
N ILE A 34 6.03 -4.89 4.45
CA ILE A 34 6.17 -4.06 3.25
C ILE A 34 7.60 -4.22 2.73
N VAL A 35 7.74 -4.88 1.58
CA VAL A 35 9.05 -5.11 0.93
C VAL A 35 9.48 -3.88 0.15
N GLN A 36 8.54 -3.23 -0.54
CA GLN A 36 8.78 -2.00 -1.29
C GLN A 36 7.50 -1.18 -1.34
N ASN A 37 7.63 0.14 -1.20
CA ASN A 37 6.52 1.06 -1.40
C ASN A 37 6.95 2.20 -2.32
N ASN A 38 6.18 2.44 -3.39
CA ASN A 38 6.35 3.59 -4.27
C ASN A 38 5.05 4.37 -4.32
N GLU A 39 5.14 5.69 -4.26
CA GLU A 39 4.02 6.61 -4.42
C GLU A 39 4.25 7.62 -5.54
N PHE A 40 3.16 8.13 -6.07
CA PHE A 40 3.15 9.23 -7.03
C PHE A 40 1.87 10.05 -6.85
N VAL A 41 2.00 11.38 -6.93
CA VAL A 41 0.87 12.31 -6.91
C VAL A 41 0.82 13.03 -8.25
N ASP A 42 -0.29 12.89 -8.97
CA ASP A 42 -0.58 13.74 -10.12
C ASP A 42 -1.28 15.02 -9.62
N HIS A 43 -0.49 16.10 -9.46
CA HIS A 43 -1.01 17.39 -9.03
C HIS A 43 -1.97 18.03 -10.03
N ARG A 44 -1.97 17.64 -11.30
CA ARG A 44 -2.90 18.18 -12.30
C ARG A 44 -4.30 17.60 -12.13
N THR A 45 -4.40 16.32 -11.76
CA THR A 45 -5.69 15.64 -11.57
C THR A 45 -6.07 15.47 -10.09
N GLY A 46 -5.19 15.83 -9.17
CA GLY A 46 -5.39 15.66 -7.73
C GLY A 46 -5.46 14.20 -7.30
N ARG A 47 -4.77 13.30 -8.02
CA ARG A 47 -4.81 11.85 -7.76
C ARG A 47 -3.53 11.35 -7.12
N PHE A 48 -3.71 10.51 -6.11
CA PHE A 48 -2.68 9.74 -5.44
C PHE A 48 -2.64 8.31 -6.01
N PHE A 49 -1.43 7.83 -6.25
CA PHE A 49 -1.11 6.48 -6.69
C PHE A 49 -0.10 5.87 -5.72
N MET A 50 -0.32 4.63 -5.33
CA MET A 50 0.61 3.89 -4.48
C MET A 50 0.67 2.43 -4.90
N ARG A 51 1.89 1.90 -4.97
CA ARG A 51 2.17 0.49 -5.23
C ARG A 51 3.01 -0.05 -4.07
N THR A 52 2.43 -0.96 -3.31
CA THR A 52 3.07 -1.57 -2.13
C THR A 52 3.26 -3.05 -2.39
N GLU A 53 4.50 -3.51 -2.42
CA GLU A 53 4.84 -4.93 -2.40
C GLU A 53 4.77 -5.45 -0.97
N LEU A 54 3.96 -6.48 -0.76
CA LEU A 54 3.67 -7.06 0.54
C LEU A 54 4.12 -8.51 0.58
N GLU A 55 4.65 -8.93 1.72
CA GLU A 55 5.00 -10.32 2.02
C GLU A 55 4.32 -10.75 3.31
N GLY A 56 3.67 -11.91 3.31
CA GLY A 56 3.00 -12.41 4.51
C GLY A 56 2.09 -13.60 4.23
N ILE A 57 1.29 -13.93 5.24
CA ILE A 57 0.23 -14.95 5.17
C ILE A 57 -1.08 -14.25 4.79
N PHE A 58 -1.75 -14.74 3.74
CA PHE A 58 -3.00 -14.17 3.21
C PHE A 58 -4.17 -15.15 3.33
#